data_AF-A0A2T6ZY67-F1
#
_entry.id   AF-A0A2T6ZY67-F1
#
_cell.length_a   1.000
_cell.length_b   1.000
_cell.length_c   1.000
_cell.angle_alpha   90.00
_cell.angle_beta   90.00
_cell.angle_gamma   90.00
#
_symmetry.space_group_name_H-M   'P 1'
#
loop_
_entity.id
_entity.type
_entity.pdbx_description
1 polymer ?
#
loop_
_entity_poly.entity_id
_entity_poly.type
_entity_poly.pdbx_seq_one_letter_code
_entity_poly.pdbx_strand_id
1 'polypeptide(L)'
;MLEDSVAFQELEARWLNRCPSLRNAMLKVLNESEARSFKRYEETLAGMSDHLAGQEKFLQEGQNELFKHLKARDKRHDKKVKELILRNADLIDALLEERTKRMKLEGKYNVWGALERMVYLAKVEQKVAPRAGIQEGLDKLAKGREFTTALRKEARDRKLSVNDVMASVNHLYVQASKCADDNDDTFRNIIIVRASKFSDNERAALAVFFKIQSNWVNAFKWREDTSLKGDE
;
A
#
# COMPACT_ATOMS: atom_id res chain seq x y z
N MET A 1 35.48 12.65 103.96
CA MET A 1 36.74 13.21 103.44
C MET A 1 37.53 12.10 102.78
N LEU A 2 37.17 11.75 101.54
CA LEU A 2 37.98 10.85 100.69
C LEU A 2 38.63 11.63 99.53
N GLU A 3 38.40 12.93 99.47
CA GLU A 3 38.83 13.83 98.39
C GLU A 3 40.32 14.22 98.46
N ASP A 4 41.02 13.92 99.58
CA ASP A 4 42.39 14.40 99.83
C ASP A 4 43.43 13.27 100.00
N SER A 5 43.08 12.06 99.56
CA SER A 5 44.08 11.00 99.45
C SER A 5 44.92 11.25 98.19
N VAL A 6 46.24 11.36 98.36
CA VAL A 6 47.21 11.50 97.26
C VAL A 6 46.98 10.43 96.17
N ALA A 7 46.58 9.23 96.57
CA ALA A 7 46.26 8.15 95.63
C ALA A 7 45.00 8.44 94.80
N PHE A 8 44.02 9.17 95.34
CA PHE A 8 42.82 9.57 94.62
C PHE A 8 43.12 10.68 93.59
N GLN A 9 43.91 11.69 93.98
CA GLN A 9 44.35 12.75 93.05
C GLN A 9 45.25 12.23 91.92
N GLU A 10 46.15 11.28 92.20
CA GLU A 10 46.94 10.61 91.14
C GLU A 10 46.05 9.81 90.19
N LEU A 11 45.02 9.14 90.72
CA LEU A 11 44.09 8.37 89.91
C LEU A 11 43.21 9.28 89.05
N GLU A 12 42.72 10.38 89.61
CA GLU A 12 41.93 11.39 88.92
C GLU A 12 42.75 12.13 87.85
N ALA A 13 43.99 12.52 88.14
CA ALA A 13 44.91 13.11 87.15
C ALA A 13 45.27 12.14 86.02
N ARG A 14 45.44 10.84 86.33
CA ARG A 14 45.61 9.79 85.31
C ARG A 14 44.36 9.60 84.47
N TRP A 15 43.18 9.71 85.07
CA TRP A 15 41.91 9.58 84.38
C TRP A 15 41.63 10.79 83.47
N LEU A 16 41.86 12.02 83.98
CA LEU A 16 41.79 13.28 83.24
C LEU A 16 42.77 13.33 82.08
N ASN A 17 43.96 12.74 82.20
CA ASN A 17 44.90 12.62 81.08
C ASN A 17 44.55 11.49 80.09
N ARG A 18 43.99 10.37 80.56
CA ARG A 18 43.58 9.26 79.69
C ARG A 18 42.33 9.57 78.87
N CYS A 19 41.37 10.30 79.42
CA CYS A 19 40.07 10.55 78.77
C CYS A 19 40.19 11.28 77.42
N PRO A 20 40.96 12.38 77.30
CA PRO A 20 41.17 13.06 76.03
C PRO A 20 41.92 12.18 75.02
N SER A 21 42.91 11.42 75.47
CA SER A 21 43.68 10.49 74.62
C SER A 21 42.77 9.39 74.05
N LEU A 22 41.93 8.79 74.89
CA LEU A 22 40.98 7.75 74.48
C LEU A 22 39.91 8.31 73.52
N ARG A 23 39.38 9.50 73.83
CA ARG A 23 38.41 10.22 72.98
C ARG A 23 39.00 10.52 71.60
N ASN A 24 40.23 11.03 71.54
CA ASN A 24 40.91 11.33 70.29
C ASN A 24 41.21 10.06 69.49
N ALA A 25 41.59 8.97 70.16
CA ALA A 25 41.78 7.67 69.51
C ALA A 25 40.45 7.14 68.92
N MET A 26 39.34 7.24 69.66
CA MET A 26 38.02 6.85 69.18
C MET A 26 37.55 7.71 67.99
N LEU A 27 37.71 9.03 68.06
CA LEU A 27 37.39 9.94 66.95
C LEU A 27 38.21 9.62 65.69
N LYS A 28 39.50 9.33 65.86
CA LYS A 28 40.37 8.93 64.75
C LYS A 28 39.87 7.63 64.10
N VAL A 29 39.56 6.61 64.90
CA VAL A 29 39.01 5.33 64.39
C VAL A 29 37.68 5.56 63.69
N LEU A 30 36.81 6.40 64.24
CA LEU A 30 35.50 6.72 63.65
C LEU A 30 35.68 7.38 62.27
N ASN A 31 36.48 8.44 62.18
CA ASN A 31 36.76 9.17 60.94
C ASN A 31 37.42 8.27 59.89
N GLU A 32 38.37 7.42 60.30
CA GLU A 32 39.00 6.44 59.41
C GLU A 32 38.02 5.36 58.95
N SER A 33 37.04 4.98 59.77
CA SER A 33 35.99 4.05 59.38
C SER A 33 35.00 4.69 58.41
N GLU A 34 34.61 5.95 58.64
CA GLU A 34 33.72 6.72 57.78
C GLU A 34 34.36 6.92 56.41
N ALA A 35 35.61 7.40 56.35
CA ALA A 35 36.35 7.56 55.11
C ALA A 35 36.49 6.25 54.33
N ARG A 36 36.76 5.13 55.02
CA ARG A 36 36.80 3.80 54.38
C ARG A 36 35.43 3.36 53.86
N SER A 37 34.36 3.59 54.61
CA SER A 37 33.00 3.24 54.21
C SER A 37 32.54 4.06 53.01
N PHE A 38 32.83 5.37 53.01
CA PHE A 38 32.50 6.28 51.93
C PHE A 38 33.25 5.93 50.65
N LYS A 39 34.56 5.67 50.75
CA LYS A 39 35.35 5.21 49.60
C LYS A 39 34.81 3.92 48.98
N ARG A 40 34.47 2.92 49.80
CA ARG A 40 33.86 1.67 49.31
C ARG A 40 32.52 1.91 48.62
N TYR A 41 31.74 2.84 49.14
CA TYR A 41 30.45 3.21 48.54
C TYR A 41 30.64 3.87 47.17
N GLU A 42 31.57 4.82 47.04
CA GLU A 42 31.92 5.44 45.75
C GLU A 42 32.44 4.42 44.74
N GLU A 43 33.33 3.51 45.15
CA GLU A 43 33.84 2.44 44.28
C GLU A 43 32.71 1.51 43.80
N THR A 44 31.76 1.20 44.68
CA THR A 44 30.59 0.38 44.33
C THR A 44 29.67 1.11 43.35
N LEU A 45 29.40 2.39 43.58
CA LEU A 45 28.60 3.22 42.67
C LEU A 45 29.25 3.35 41.29
N ALA A 46 30.56 3.58 41.23
CA ALA A 46 31.31 3.65 39.98
C ALA A 46 31.20 2.33 39.20
N GLY A 47 31.40 1.18 39.87
CA GLY A 47 31.26 -0.13 39.24
C GLY A 47 29.84 -0.42 38.72
N MET A 48 28.81 0.00 39.46
CA MET A 48 27.41 -0.12 39.01
C MET A 48 27.13 0.77 37.80
N SER A 49 27.63 2.01 37.82
CA SER A 49 27.48 2.96 36.70
C SER A 49 28.16 2.44 35.44
N ASP A 50 29.38 1.91 35.55
CA ASP A 50 30.11 1.33 34.42
C ASP A 50 29.39 0.10 33.85
N HIS A 51 28.83 -0.74 34.72
CA HIS A 51 28.03 -1.89 34.30
C HIS A 51 26.78 -1.47 33.52
N LEU A 52 26.04 -0.47 34.02
CA LEU A 52 24.85 0.06 33.34
C LEU A 52 25.21 0.69 32.00
N ALA A 53 26.29 1.48 31.92
CA ALA A 53 26.76 2.05 30.67
C ALA A 53 27.17 0.96 29.65
N GLY A 54 27.76 -0.15 30.12
CA GLY A 54 28.04 -1.31 29.30
C GLY A 54 26.77 -1.99 28.76
N GLN A 55 25.75 -2.15 29.61
CA GLN A 55 24.45 -2.70 29.20
C GLN A 55 23.75 -1.80 28.18
N GLU A 56 23.76 -0.48 28.39
CA GLU A 56 23.15 0.49 27.48
C GLU A 56 23.79 0.41 26.08
N LYS A 57 25.12 0.38 26.01
CA LYS A 57 25.84 0.21 24.74
C LYS A 57 25.47 -1.09 24.05
N PHE A 58 25.45 -2.20 24.78
CA PHE A 58 25.08 -3.51 24.23
C PHE A 58 23.65 -3.50 23.67
N LEU A 59 22.69 -2.90 24.39
CA LEU A 59 21.31 -2.75 23.93
C LEU A 59 21.23 -1.87 22.68
N GLN A 60 21.95 -0.75 22.66
CA GLN A 60 21.97 0.18 21.53
C GLN A 60 22.56 -0.46 20.27
N GLU A 61 23.63 -1.24 20.40
CA GLU A 61 24.21 -2.03 19.31
C GLU A 61 23.22 -3.07 18.77
N GLY A 62 22.55 -3.80 19.68
CA GLY A 62 21.50 -4.75 19.31
C GLY A 62 20.33 -4.11 18.57
N GLN A 63 19.87 -2.94 19.04
CA GLN A 63 18.81 -2.16 18.38
C GLN A 63 19.25 -1.67 17.00
N ASN A 64 20.47 -1.15 16.87
CA ASN A 64 21.01 -0.68 15.60
C ASN A 64 21.09 -1.82 14.58
N GLU A 65 21.54 -3.01 15.00
CA GLU A 65 21.65 -4.15 14.11
C GLU A 65 20.28 -4.69 13.69
N LEU A 66 19.33 -4.76 14.63
CA LEU A 66 17.93 -5.07 14.32
C LEU A 66 17.34 -4.08 13.32
N PHE A 67 17.57 -2.79 13.51
CA PHE A 67 17.07 -1.74 12.63
C PHE A 67 17.66 -1.85 11.21
N LYS A 68 18.97 -2.10 11.08
CA LYS A 68 19.61 -2.38 9.78
C LYS A 68 18.97 -3.59 9.10
N HIS A 69 18.74 -4.66 9.84
CA HIS A 69 18.14 -5.88 9.30
C HIS A 69 16.71 -5.64 8.80
N LEU A 70 15.88 -4.91 9.56
CA LEU A 70 14.53 -4.52 9.15
C LEU A 70 14.56 -3.66 7.89
N LYS A 71 15.41 -2.62 7.83
CA LYS A 71 15.56 -1.78 6.65
C LYS A 71 15.99 -2.56 5.41
N ALA A 72 16.90 -3.53 5.57
CA ALA A 72 17.31 -4.41 4.48
C ALA A 72 16.19 -5.36 4.03
N ARG A 73 15.34 -5.81 4.95
CA ARG A 73 14.15 -6.62 4.64
C ARG A 73 13.12 -5.80 3.86
N ASP A 74 12.82 -4.59 4.29
CA ASP A 74 11.87 -3.70 3.62
C ASP A 74 12.35 -3.39 2.19
N LYS A 75 13.63 -3.05 2.02
CA LYS A 75 14.21 -2.83 0.68
C LYS A 75 14.09 -4.06 -0.23
N ARG A 76 14.22 -5.28 0.32
CA ARG A 76 14.03 -6.52 -0.43
C ARG A 76 12.58 -6.73 -0.83
N HIS A 77 11.64 -6.48 0.09
CA HIS A 77 10.21 -6.55 -0.22
C HIS A 77 9.82 -5.52 -1.28
N ASP A 78 10.26 -4.27 -1.18
CA ASP A 78 9.98 -3.22 -2.16
C ASP A 78 10.49 -3.61 -3.55
N LYS A 79 11.71 -4.15 -3.63
CA LYS A 79 12.26 -4.65 -4.90
C LYS A 79 11.39 -5.78 -5.46
N LYS A 80 10.98 -6.73 -4.60
CA LYS A 80 10.15 -7.86 -5.02
C LYS A 80 8.76 -7.42 -5.50
N VAL A 81 8.15 -6.47 -4.81
CA VAL A 81 6.86 -5.88 -5.21
C VAL A 81 6.98 -5.23 -6.59
N LYS A 82 8.02 -4.42 -6.82
CA LYS A 82 8.26 -3.80 -8.14
C LYS A 82 8.45 -4.85 -9.25
N GLU A 83 9.22 -5.90 -8.99
CA GLU A 83 9.41 -6.99 -9.95
C GLU A 83 8.09 -7.74 -10.27
N LEU A 84 7.26 -7.99 -9.26
CA LEU A 84 5.97 -8.65 -9.45
C LEU A 84 4.98 -7.76 -10.20
N ILE A 85 4.98 -6.46 -9.94
CA ILE A 85 4.16 -5.49 -10.69
C ILE A 85 4.52 -5.51 -12.18
N LEU A 86 5.81 -5.46 -12.52
CA LEU A 86 6.27 -5.52 -13.91
C LEU A 86 5.87 -6.83 -14.58
N ARG A 87 6.13 -7.97 -13.94
CA ARG A 87 5.74 -9.28 -14.49
C ARG A 87 4.23 -9.41 -14.68
N ASN A 88 3.43 -8.90 -13.74
CA ASN A 88 1.98 -8.91 -13.89
C ASN A 88 1.53 -8.05 -15.07
N ALA A 89 2.17 -6.90 -15.32
CA ALA A 89 1.88 -6.08 -16.48
C ALA A 89 2.19 -6.83 -17.79
N ASP A 90 3.38 -7.43 -17.91
CA ASP A 90 3.77 -8.21 -19.08
C ASP A 90 2.81 -9.40 -19.35
N LEU A 91 2.38 -10.08 -18.28
CA LEU A 91 1.43 -11.19 -18.38
C LEU A 91 0.04 -10.73 -18.83
N ILE A 92 -0.44 -9.58 -18.33
CA ILE A 92 -1.71 -8.99 -18.76
C ILE A 92 -1.64 -8.63 -20.25
N ASP A 93 -0.53 -8.03 -20.70
CA ASP A 93 -0.35 -7.66 -22.10
C ASP A 93 -0.33 -8.88 -23.02
N ALA A 94 0.43 -9.91 -22.67
CA ALA A 94 0.48 -11.17 -23.43
C ALA A 94 -0.90 -11.86 -23.49
N LEU A 95 -1.63 -11.87 -22.37
CA LEU A 95 -2.98 -12.42 -22.29
C LEU A 95 -3.98 -11.65 -23.18
N LEU A 96 -3.90 -10.32 -23.18
CA LEU A 96 -4.75 -9.48 -24.01
C LEU A 96 -4.43 -9.62 -25.49
N GLU A 97 -3.16 -9.78 -25.86
CA GLU A 97 -2.76 -10.06 -27.24
C GLU A 97 -3.29 -11.43 -27.71
N GLU A 98 -3.11 -12.48 -26.91
CA GLU A 98 -3.61 -13.81 -27.25
C GLU A 98 -5.12 -13.78 -27.44
N ARG A 99 -5.85 -13.16 -26.51
CA ARG A 99 -7.31 -13.05 -26.60
C ARG A 99 -7.73 -12.27 -27.84
N THR A 100 -7.00 -11.22 -28.19
CA THR A 100 -7.25 -10.43 -29.41
C THR A 100 -7.01 -11.26 -30.67
N LYS A 101 -5.93 -12.06 -30.71
CA LYS A 101 -5.64 -12.97 -31.83
C LYS A 101 -6.75 -14.03 -31.96
N ARG A 102 -7.18 -14.62 -30.84
CA ARG A 102 -8.28 -15.60 -30.81
C ARG A 102 -9.60 -15.02 -31.28
N MET A 103 -9.97 -13.83 -30.80
CA MET A 103 -11.17 -13.12 -31.26
C MET A 103 -11.18 -12.92 -32.77
N LYS A 104 -10.02 -12.58 -33.37
CA LYS A 104 -9.89 -12.46 -34.84
C LYS A 104 -10.08 -13.79 -35.55
N LEU A 105 -9.44 -14.85 -35.05
CA LEU A 105 -9.57 -16.20 -35.62
C LEU A 105 -11.01 -16.72 -35.56
N GLU A 106 -11.75 -16.40 -34.50
CA GLU A 106 -13.15 -16.79 -34.32
C GLU A 106 -14.14 -15.88 -35.07
N GLY A 107 -13.68 -14.85 -35.80
CA GLY A 107 -14.56 -13.88 -36.43
C GLY A 107 -15.30 -12.96 -35.43
N LYS A 108 -14.91 -12.94 -34.17
CA LYS A 108 -15.53 -12.11 -33.11
C LYS A 108 -14.83 -10.76 -32.94
N TYR A 109 -14.06 -10.31 -33.92
CA TYR A 109 -13.41 -8.99 -33.89
C TYR A 109 -14.38 -7.88 -34.32
N ASN A 110 -15.48 -7.77 -33.56
CA ASN A 110 -16.59 -6.85 -33.77
C ASN A 110 -16.98 -6.20 -32.42
N VAL A 111 -18.04 -5.39 -32.42
CA VAL A 111 -18.54 -4.71 -31.20
C VAL A 111 -18.85 -5.69 -30.07
N TRP A 112 -19.41 -6.86 -30.38
CA TRP A 112 -19.76 -7.87 -29.36
C TRP A 112 -18.51 -8.42 -28.67
N GLY A 113 -17.53 -8.89 -29.43
CA GLY A 113 -16.28 -9.39 -28.85
C GLY A 113 -15.48 -8.28 -28.15
N ALA A 114 -15.58 -7.02 -28.60
CA ALA A 114 -14.96 -5.88 -27.93
C ALA A 114 -15.48 -5.70 -26.49
N LEU A 115 -16.81 -5.79 -26.30
CA LEU A 115 -17.44 -5.72 -24.98
C LEU A 115 -17.03 -6.91 -24.09
N GLU A 116 -16.96 -8.13 -24.64
CA GLU A 116 -16.46 -9.29 -23.90
C GLU A 116 -15.01 -9.10 -23.43
N ARG A 117 -14.13 -8.61 -24.32
CA ARG A 117 -12.73 -8.33 -23.99
C ARG A 117 -12.61 -7.27 -22.91
N MET A 118 -13.43 -6.22 -22.97
CA MET A 118 -13.44 -5.17 -21.95
C MET A 118 -13.81 -5.72 -20.56
N VAL A 119 -14.88 -6.50 -20.47
CA VAL A 119 -15.31 -7.09 -19.19
C VAL A 119 -14.28 -8.10 -18.69
N TYR A 120 -13.68 -8.88 -19.59
CA TYR A 120 -12.61 -9.80 -19.24
C TYR A 120 -11.42 -9.06 -18.59
N LEU A 121 -10.95 -7.98 -19.20
CA LEU A 121 -9.88 -7.17 -18.62
C LEU A 121 -10.29 -6.56 -17.28
N ALA A 122 -11.52 -6.06 -17.17
CA ALA A 122 -12.04 -5.55 -15.91
C ALA A 122 -12.08 -6.61 -14.79
N LYS A 123 -12.28 -7.90 -15.13
CA LYS A 123 -12.17 -9.02 -14.17
C LYS A 123 -10.73 -9.28 -13.75
N VAL A 124 -9.79 -9.24 -14.69
CA VAL A 124 -8.36 -9.41 -14.42
C VAL A 124 -7.84 -8.30 -13.50
N GLU A 125 -8.28 -7.07 -13.73
CA GLU A 125 -7.97 -5.90 -12.89
C GLU A 125 -8.83 -5.82 -11.61
N GLN A 126 -9.66 -6.82 -11.32
CA GLN A 126 -10.53 -6.89 -10.14
C GLN A 126 -11.53 -5.71 -10.01
N LYS A 127 -11.81 -4.99 -11.10
CA LYS A 127 -12.87 -3.96 -11.19
C LYS A 127 -14.28 -4.58 -11.23
N VAL A 128 -14.36 -5.83 -11.70
CA VAL A 128 -15.57 -6.65 -11.80
C VAL A 128 -15.30 -8.00 -11.14
N ALA A 129 -16.32 -8.60 -10.52
CA ALA A 129 -16.18 -9.91 -9.90
C ALA A 129 -15.80 -10.98 -10.95
N PRO A 130 -14.88 -11.93 -10.64
CA PRO A 130 -14.41 -12.91 -11.62
C PRO A 130 -15.54 -13.75 -12.25
N ARG A 131 -16.60 -14.02 -11.46
CA ARG A 131 -17.77 -14.83 -11.85
C ARG A 131 -18.90 -14.01 -12.50
N ALA A 132 -18.78 -12.69 -12.57
CA ALA A 132 -19.85 -11.84 -13.12
C ALA A 132 -20.14 -12.17 -14.58
N GLY A 133 -21.39 -12.03 -15.01
CA GLY A 133 -21.76 -12.08 -16.43
C GLY A 133 -21.14 -10.93 -17.23
N ILE A 134 -21.21 -10.99 -18.57
CA ILE A 134 -20.71 -9.88 -19.40
C ILE A 134 -21.55 -8.61 -19.19
N GLN A 135 -22.88 -8.72 -19.29
CA GLN A 135 -23.78 -7.58 -19.04
C GLN A 135 -23.61 -7.03 -17.62
N GLU A 136 -23.56 -7.90 -16.61
CA GLU A 136 -23.31 -7.49 -15.21
C GLU A 136 -21.98 -6.73 -15.06
N GLY A 137 -20.94 -7.18 -15.78
CA GLY A 137 -19.66 -6.49 -15.83
C GLY A 137 -19.74 -5.11 -16.48
N LEU A 138 -20.49 -4.97 -17.58
CA LEU A 138 -20.75 -3.67 -18.22
C LEU A 138 -21.53 -2.73 -17.29
N ASP A 139 -22.57 -3.23 -16.63
CA ASP A 139 -23.36 -2.45 -15.66
C ASP A 139 -22.49 -1.97 -14.49
N LYS A 140 -21.57 -2.82 -14.03
CA LYS A 140 -20.60 -2.48 -12.99
C LYS A 140 -19.61 -1.42 -13.45
N LEU A 141 -19.06 -1.56 -14.67
CA LEU A 141 -18.18 -0.57 -15.28
C LEU A 141 -18.89 0.78 -15.48
N ALA A 142 -20.17 0.75 -15.86
CA ALA A 142 -20.96 1.95 -16.11
C ALA A 142 -21.24 2.78 -14.84
N LYS A 143 -21.21 2.15 -13.66
CA LYS A 143 -21.27 2.83 -12.35
C LYS A 143 -19.96 3.55 -11.98
N GLY A 144 -18.88 3.35 -12.74
CA GLY A 144 -17.59 3.95 -12.50
C GLY A 144 -17.57 5.47 -12.73
N ARG A 145 -16.69 6.17 -12.00
CA ARG A 145 -16.49 7.63 -12.17
C ARG A 145 -16.03 7.99 -13.58
N GLU A 146 -15.13 7.19 -14.15
CA GLU A 146 -14.64 7.39 -15.53
C GLU A 146 -15.79 7.33 -16.54
N PHE A 147 -16.66 6.32 -16.41
CA PHE A 147 -17.81 6.15 -17.30
C PHE A 147 -18.81 7.28 -17.17
N THR A 148 -19.24 7.60 -15.96
CA THR A 148 -20.21 8.67 -15.73
C THR A 148 -19.71 10.04 -16.22
N THR A 149 -18.40 10.30 -16.13
CA THR A 149 -17.78 11.52 -16.66
C THR A 149 -17.80 11.56 -18.18
N ALA A 150 -17.36 10.46 -18.82
CA ALA A 150 -17.38 10.33 -20.28
C ALA A 150 -18.80 10.38 -20.84
N LEU A 151 -19.76 9.73 -20.18
CA LEU A 151 -21.17 9.71 -20.55
C LEU A 151 -21.79 11.11 -20.59
N ARG A 152 -21.57 11.93 -19.55
CA ARG A 152 -22.11 13.29 -19.50
C ARG A 152 -21.58 14.16 -20.62
N LYS A 153 -20.30 13.98 -20.98
CA LYS A 153 -19.69 14.68 -22.11
C LYS A 153 -20.30 14.19 -23.43
N GLU A 154 -20.34 12.87 -23.62
CA GLU A 154 -20.88 12.27 -24.84
C GLU A 154 -22.34 12.65 -25.11
N ALA A 155 -23.18 12.55 -24.08
CA ALA A 155 -24.60 12.88 -24.17
C ALA A 155 -24.80 14.36 -24.49
N ARG A 156 -23.98 15.25 -23.90
CA ARG A 156 -24.01 16.69 -24.21
C ARG A 156 -23.63 16.96 -25.66
N ASP A 157 -22.51 16.39 -26.12
CA ASP A 157 -21.97 16.61 -27.47
C ASP A 157 -22.97 16.14 -28.54
N ARG A 158 -23.70 15.05 -28.27
CA ARG A 158 -24.73 14.48 -29.16
C ARG A 158 -26.15 15.01 -28.93
N LYS A 159 -26.36 15.89 -27.94
CA LYS A 159 -27.69 16.38 -27.52
C LYS A 159 -28.66 15.24 -27.13
N LEU A 160 -28.15 14.20 -26.47
CA LEU A 160 -28.91 13.05 -25.99
C LEU A 160 -29.21 13.15 -24.49
N SER A 161 -30.23 12.42 -24.04
CA SER A 161 -30.54 12.24 -22.62
C SER A 161 -29.55 11.27 -21.96
N VAL A 162 -28.88 11.71 -20.90
CA VAL A 162 -27.98 10.84 -20.11
C VAL A 162 -28.72 9.60 -19.60
N ASN A 163 -29.99 9.75 -19.20
CA ASN A 163 -30.79 8.65 -18.67
C ASN A 163 -31.11 7.62 -19.75
N ASP A 164 -31.37 8.06 -20.98
CA ASP A 164 -31.73 7.16 -22.08
C ASP A 164 -30.50 6.40 -22.57
N VAL A 165 -29.35 7.07 -22.68
CA VAL A 165 -28.07 6.40 -22.98
C VAL A 165 -27.70 5.40 -21.88
N MET A 166 -27.93 5.74 -20.61
CA MET A 166 -27.69 4.81 -19.51
C MET A 166 -28.67 3.62 -19.53
N ALA A 167 -29.93 3.84 -19.90
CA ALA A 167 -30.89 2.75 -20.09
C ALA A 167 -30.46 1.80 -21.23
N SER A 168 -29.84 2.33 -22.29
CA SER A 168 -29.22 1.53 -23.36
C SER A 168 -28.09 0.63 -22.88
N VAL A 169 -27.35 1.00 -21.84
CA VAL A 169 -26.27 0.16 -21.29
C VAL A 169 -26.82 -1.20 -20.83
N ASN A 170 -27.98 -1.23 -20.18
CA ASN A 170 -28.54 -2.42 -19.53
C ASN A 170 -28.84 -3.60 -20.49
N HIS A 171 -28.93 -3.34 -21.79
CA HIS A 171 -29.20 -4.35 -22.81
C HIS A 171 -28.16 -4.35 -23.94
N LEU A 172 -27.06 -3.60 -23.77
CA LEU A 172 -26.09 -3.34 -24.82
C LEU A 172 -25.40 -4.63 -25.29
N TYR A 173 -25.11 -5.56 -24.38
CA TYR A 173 -24.47 -6.82 -24.73
C TYR A 173 -25.36 -7.69 -25.62
N VAL A 174 -26.65 -7.79 -25.26
CA VAL A 174 -27.63 -8.56 -26.02
C VAL A 174 -27.80 -7.96 -27.42
N GLN A 175 -27.85 -6.63 -27.53
CA GLN A 175 -27.95 -5.97 -28.83
C GLN A 175 -26.71 -6.17 -29.67
N ALA A 176 -25.52 -6.01 -29.10
CA ALA A 176 -24.26 -6.26 -29.80
C ALA A 176 -24.18 -7.71 -30.32
N SER A 177 -24.64 -8.70 -29.55
CA SER A 177 -24.65 -10.09 -29.99
C SER A 177 -25.59 -10.36 -31.17
N LYS A 178 -26.73 -9.67 -31.26
CA LYS A 178 -27.67 -9.79 -32.40
C LYS A 178 -27.12 -9.14 -33.66
N CYS A 179 -26.24 -8.16 -33.50
CA CYS A 179 -25.60 -7.45 -34.61
C CYS A 179 -24.29 -8.10 -35.06
N ALA A 180 -23.88 -9.23 -34.47
CA ALA A 180 -22.57 -9.85 -34.68
C ALA A 180 -22.42 -10.61 -36.01
N ASP A 181 -23.52 -10.86 -36.73
CA ASP A 181 -23.52 -11.69 -37.96
C ASP A 181 -22.83 -11.02 -39.15
N ASP A 182 -22.71 -9.68 -39.15
CA ASP A 182 -21.91 -8.96 -40.14
C ASP A 182 -20.49 -8.81 -39.58
N ASN A 183 -19.57 -9.68 -40.01
CA ASN A 183 -18.15 -9.53 -39.69
C ASN A 183 -17.69 -8.14 -40.11
N ASP A 184 -17.38 -7.29 -39.12
CA ASP A 184 -16.71 -6.02 -39.33
C ASP A 184 -15.46 -6.23 -40.18
N ASP A 185 -15.12 -5.22 -40.99
CA ASP A 185 -13.98 -5.12 -41.92
C ASP A 185 -12.69 -5.65 -41.28
N THR A 186 -12.54 -6.98 -41.32
CA THR A 186 -11.55 -7.75 -40.55
C THR A 186 -10.16 -7.44 -41.08
N PHE A 187 -10.11 -6.92 -42.31
CA PHE A 187 -8.94 -6.47 -43.03
C PHE A 187 -8.23 -5.29 -42.35
N ARG A 188 -8.98 -4.39 -41.69
CA ARG A 188 -8.39 -3.17 -41.11
C ARG A 188 -8.08 -3.25 -39.61
N ASN A 189 -8.44 -4.34 -38.93
CA ASN A 189 -8.31 -4.46 -37.48
C ASN A 189 -8.92 -3.28 -36.71
N ILE A 190 -10.09 -2.81 -37.15
CA ILE A 190 -10.83 -1.70 -36.52
C ILE A 190 -12.24 -2.21 -36.23
N ILE A 191 -12.68 -2.05 -34.97
CA ILE A 191 -14.08 -2.30 -34.58
C ILE A 191 -14.95 -1.13 -35.07
N ILE A 192 -16.07 -1.41 -35.75
CA ILE A 192 -16.89 -0.36 -36.36
C ILE A 192 -18.26 -0.32 -35.69
N VAL A 193 -18.61 0.81 -35.09
CA VAL A 193 -19.96 1.07 -34.55
C VAL A 193 -20.80 1.71 -35.64
N ARG A 194 -21.67 0.94 -36.28
CA ARG A 194 -22.47 1.40 -37.44
C ARG A 194 -23.81 1.99 -37.04
N ALA A 195 -24.16 3.13 -37.63
CA ALA A 195 -25.48 3.76 -37.49
C ALA A 195 -26.64 2.86 -37.95
N SER A 196 -26.39 1.98 -38.93
CA SER A 196 -27.40 1.02 -39.42
C SER A 196 -27.71 -0.15 -38.47
N LYS A 197 -26.92 -0.33 -37.39
CA LYS A 197 -27.05 -1.45 -36.44
C LYS A 197 -27.44 -1.03 -35.03
N PHE A 198 -27.10 0.21 -34.65
CA PHE A 198 -27.27 0.70 -33.29
C PHE A 198 -27.96 2.07 -33.33
N SER A 199 -28.95 2.24 -32.45
CA SER A 199 -29.60 3.54 -32.21
C SER A 199 -28.60 4.57 -31.67
N ASP A 200 -28.95 5.85 -31.74
CA ASP A 200 -28.09 6.94 -31.27
C ASP A 200 -27.68 6.78 -29.79
N ASN A 201 -28.60 6.30 -28.95
CA ASN A 201 -28.33 6.04 -27.54
C ASN A 201 -27.39 4.84 -27.33
N GLU A 202 -27.58 3.74 -28.06
CA GLU A 202 -26.69 2.58 -28.01
C GLU A 202 -25.29 2.94 -28.54
N ARG A 203 -25.20 3.71 -29.64
CA ARG A 203 -23.92 4.20 -30.17
C ARG A 203 -23.21 5.10 -29.20
N ALA A 204 -23.93 6.01 -28.54
CA ALA A 204 -23.35 6.85 -27.49
C ALA A 204 -22.82 5.99 -26.33
N ALA A 205 -23.57 4.97 -25.89
CA ALA A 205 -23.11 4.06 -24.84
C ALA A 205 -21.84 3.28 -25.26
N LEU A 206 -21.79 2.75 -26.48
CA LEU A 206 -20.61 2.09 -27.05
C LEU A 206 -19.41 3.03 -27.14
N ALA A 207 -19.62 4.24 -27.65
CA ALA A 207 -18.58 5.25 -27.76
C ALA A 207 -17.99 5.58 -26.38
N VAL A 208 -18.81 5.69 -25.34
CA VAL A 208 -18.35 5.91 -23.96
C VAL A 208 -17.47 4.75 -23.49
N PHE A 209 -17.93 3.50 -23.65
CA PHE A 209 -17.13 2.32 -23.30
C PHE A 209 -15.79 2.31 -24.05
N PHE A 210 -15.79 2.55 -25.36
CA PHE A 210 -14.59 2.49 -26.16
C PHE A 210 -13.64 3.67 -25.94
N LYS A 211 -14.14 4.86 -25.58
CA LYS A 211 -13.31 5.98 -25.12
C LYS A 211 -12.59 5.67 -23.81
N ILE A 212 -13.26 5.01 -22.87
CA ILE A 212 -12.64 4.57 -21.61
C ILE A 212 -11.59 3.49 -21.91
N GLN A 213 -11.93 2.52 -22.75
CA GLN A 213 -11.05 1.45 -23.19
C GLN A 213 -9.79 1.98 -23.89
N SER A 214 -9.89 3.12 -24.58
CA SER A 214 -8.74 3.76 -25.25
C SER A 214 -7.65 4.23 -24.27
N ASN A 215 -7.98 4.38 -22.97
CA ASN A 215 -7.02 4.70 -21.92
C ASN A 215 -6.40 3.46 -21.27
N TRP A 216 -6.83 2.25 -21.66
CA TRP A 216 -6.34 1.00 -21.09
C TRP A 216 -5.13 0.50 -21.85
N VAL A 217 -4.33 -0.35 -21.21
CA VAL A 217 -3.22 -1.02 -21.88
C VAL A 217 -3.75 -1.92 -22.99
N ASN A 218 -3.07 -1.91 -24.14
CA ASN A 218 -3.48 -2.67 -25.32
C ASN A 218 -4.91 -2.29 -25.80
N ALA A 219 -5.11 -0.98 -26.01
CA ALA A 219 -6.33 -0.42 -26.57
C ALA A 219 -6.61 -0.98 -27.99
N PHE A 220 -7.86 -1.34 -28.28
CA PHE A 220 -8.22 -1.70 -29.66
C PHE A 220 -8.62 -0.45 -30.44
N LYS A 221 -8.39 -0.49 -31.75
CA LYS A 221 -8.84 0.59 -32.63
C LYS A 221 -10.33 0.43 -32.89
N TRP A 222 -11.05 1.55 -32.81
CA TRP A 222 -12.46 1.59 -33.12
C TRP A 222 -12.80 2.91 -33.82
N ARG A 223 -13.91 2.92 -34.55
CA ARG A 223 -14.51 4.15 -35.09
C ARG A 223 -16.01 4.01 -35.18
N GLU A 224 -16.69 5.14 -35.28
CA GLU A 224 -18.08 5.16 -35.70
C GLU A 224 -18.19 5.32 -37.21
N ASP A 225 -19.17 4.61 -37.77
CA ASP A 225 -19.58 4.73 -39.16
C ASP A 225 -20.99 5.32 -39.19
N THR A 226 -21.08 6.57 -39.61
CA THR A 226 -22.31 7.35 -39.68
C THR A 226 -23.01 7.25 -41.03
N SER A 227 -22.47 6.47 -41.98
CA SER A 227 -23.16 6.23 -43.24
C SER A 227 -24.47 5.46 -42.98
N LEU A 228 -25.59 6.04 -43.42
CA LEU A 228 -26.88 5.36 -43.42
C LEU A 228 -26.88 4.35 -44.57
N LYS A 229 -27.53 3.20 -44.37
CA LYS A 229 -27.69 2.19 -45.42
C LYS A 229 -28.66 2.76 -46.47
N GLY A 230 -28.13 3.32 -47.55
CA GLY A 230 -28.90 3.72 -48.74
C GLY A 230 -28.67 5.17 -49.17
N ASP A 231 -27.64 5.37 -50.00
CA ASP A 231 -27.60 6.36 -51.10
C ASP A 231 -26.82 5.68 -52.28
N GLU A 232 -27.18 4.43 -52.59
CA GLU A 232 -26.81 3.70 -53.82
C GLU A 232 -28.03 2.97 -54.37
#